data_AF-A0A3Q0JQF8-F1
#
_entry.id   AF-A0A3Q0JQF8-F1
#
_cell.length_a   1.000
_cell.length_b   1.000
_cell.length_c   1.000
_cell.angle_alpha   90.00
_cell.angle_beta   90.00
_cell.angle_gamma   90.00
#
_symmetry.space_group_name_H-M   'P 1'
#
loop_
_entity.id
_entity.type
_entity.pdbx_description
1 polymer ?
#
loop_
_entity_poly.entity_id
_entity_poly.type
_entity_poly.pdbx_seq_one_letter_code
_entity_poly.pdbx_strand_id
1 'polypeptide(L)' 'RPAVCLPSLQYYSVAVKCCPVLFELKPSDDKPLFKLPYRIVIAVATENNILLYDTQHASPFAFIANIHYTKLTDITW' A
#
# COMPACT_ATOMS: atom_id res chain seq x y z
N ARG A 1 -3.08 19.80 7.27
CA ARG A 1 -3.64 19.17 6.05
C ARG A 1 -2.99 17.79 5.91
N PRO A 2 -3.70 16.71 5.56
CA PRO A 2 -3.11 15.39 5.40
C PRO A 2 -2.05 15.39 4.30
N ALA A 3 -0.98 14.60 4.47
CA ALA A 3 0.13 14.53 3.51
C ALA A 3 -0.21 13.70 2.26
N VAL A 4 -0.96 12.62 2.43
CA VAL A 4 -1.50 11.76 1.35
C VAL A 4 -2.75 11.04 1.87
N CYS A 5 -3.69 10.74 0.97
CA CYS A 5 -4.80 9.84 1.23
C CYS A 5 -4.67 8.63 0.30
N LEU A 6 -4.65 7.42 0.86
CA LEU A 6 -4.57 6.17 0.11
C LEU A 6 -5.99 5.57 0.01
N PRO A 7 -6.67 5.69 -1.15
CA PRO A 7 -8.07 5.27 -1.26
C PRO A 7 -8.19 3.75 -1.37
N SER A 8 -9.00 3.12 -0.51
CA SER A 8 -9.32 1.68 -0.57
C SER A 8 -10.35 1.30 -1.64
N LEU A 9 -10.49 2.13 -2.68
CA LEU A 9 -11.44 2.00 -3.79
C LEU A 9 -12.88 1.80 -3.30
N GLN A 10 -13.47 0.62 -3.55
CA GLN A 10 -14.85 0.27 -3.22
C GLN A 10 -14.99 -0.48 -1.88
N TYR A 11 -13.88 -0.77 -1.20
CA TYR A 11 -13.86 -1.56 0.02
C TYR A 11 -13.48 -0.70 1.22
N TYR A 12 -13.89 -1.11 2.42
CA TYR A 12 -13.41 -0.49 3.64
C TYR A 12 -12.07 -1.10 4.06
N SER A 13 -11.18 -0.27 4.59
CA SER A 13 -9.91 -0.72 5.16
C SER A 13 -10.13 -1.35 6.54
N VAL A 14 -9.51 -2.50 6.77
CA VAL A 14 -9.56 -3.25 8.03
C VAL A 14 -8.27 -3.05 8.82
N ALA A 15 -7.13 -3.20 8.15
CA ALA A 15 -5.82 -3.06 8.76
C ALA A 15 -4.83 -2.41 7.78
N VAL A 16 -3.90 -1.63 8.31
CA VAL A 16 -2.81 -1.01 7.55
C VAL A 16 -1.49 -1.30 8.25
N LYS A 17 -0.48 -1.76 7.50
CA LYS A 17 0.86 -2.03 8.04
C LYS A 17 1.93 -1.50 7.08
N CYS A 18 2.92 -0.80 7.63
CA CYS A 18 4.11 -0.42 6.89
C CYS A 18 5.17 -1.52 7.01
N CYS A 19 5.83 -1.86 5.91
CA CYS A 19 6.91 -2.82 5.91
C CYS A 19 8.07 -2.26 6.74
N PRO A 20 8.66 -3.03 7.67
CA PRO A 20 9.78 -2.56 8.48
C PRO A 20 11.08 -2.40 7.66
N VAL A 21 11.12 -2.96 6.46
CA VAL A 21 12.28 -2.89 5.56
C VAL A 21 12.16 -1.68 4.63
N LEU A 22 13.24 -0.91 4.53
CA LEU A 22 13.38 0.17 3.57
C LEU A 22 13.90 -0.39 2.23
N PHE A 23 13.24 -0.04 1.14
CA PHE A 23 13.61 -0.52 -0.18
C PHE A 23 14.28 0.60 -0.99
N GLU A 24 15.13 0.20 -1.93
CA GLU A 24 15.69 1.11 -2.93
C GLU A 24 14.59 1.68 -3.82
N LEU A 25 14.81 2.91 -4.30
CA LEU A 25 13.93 3.59 -5.22
C LEU A 25 13.90 2.84 -6.56
N LYS A 26 12.71 2.61 -7.10
CA LYS A 26 12.59 2.10 -8.48
C LYS A 26 12.90 3.22 -9.48
N PRO A 27 13.58 2.91 -10.59
CA PRO A 27 13.65 3.84 -11.71
C PRO A 27 12.23 4.01 -12.26
N SER A 28 11.73 5.25 -12.18
CA SER A 28 10.41 5.65 -12.67
C SER A 28 10.58 6.96 -13.40
N ASP A 29 9.92 7.11 -14.54
CA ASP A 29 9.89 8.36 -15.30
C ASP A 29 9.05 9.44 -14.58
N ASP A 30 8.19 9.01 -13.65
CA ASP A 30 7.35 9.89 -12.86
C ASP A 30 8.09 10.51 -11.67
N LYS A 31 7.74 11.76 -11.36
CA LYS A 31 8.24 12.42 -10.15
C LYS A 31 7.72 11.67 -8.92
N PRO A 32 8.59 11.28 -7.97
CA PRO A 32 8.16 10.56 -6.80
C PRO A 32 7.24 11.42 -5.94
N LEU A 33 6.18 10.81 -5.40
CA LEU A 33 5.21 11.46 -4.51
C LEU A 33 5.90 12.07 -3.29
N PHE A 34 6.87 11.35 -2.72
CA PHE A 34 7.73 11.82 -1.65
C PHE A 34 9.20 11.81 -2.09
N LYS A 35 9.92 12.91 -1.85
CA LYS A 35 11.36 13.03 -2.14
C LYS A 35 12.21 12.39 -1.03
N LEU A 36 12.06 11.08 -0.85
CA LEU A 36 12.84 10.28 0.09
C LEU A 36 13.91 9.49 -0.67
N PRO A 37 15.08 9.18 -0.06
CA PRO A 37 16.12 8.38 -0.69
C PRO A 37 15.81 6.87 -0.72
N TYR A 38 14.65 6.47 -0.19
CA TYR A 38 14.17 5.09 -0.12
C TYR A 38 12.65 5.08 -0.33
N ARG A 39 12.10 3.88 -0.56
CA ARG A 39 10.65 3.66 -0.59
C ARG A 39 10.22 2.73 0.54
N ILE A 40 9.09 3.07 1.15
CA ILE A 40 8.41 2.23 2.13
C ILE A 40 7.22 1.60 1.43
N VAL A 41 7.01 0.31 1.65
CA VAL A 41 5.81 -0.40 1.18
C VAL A 41 4.76 -0.38 2.28
N ILE A 42 3.53 -0.04 1.92
CA ILE A 42 2.38 0.02 2.80
C ILE A 42 1.37 -1.00 2.30
N ALA A 43 0.99 -1.94 3.17
CA ALA A 43 -0.06 -2.91 2.90
C ALA A 43 -1.35 -2.41 3.54
N VAL A 44 -2.40 -2.31 2.73
CA VAL A 44 -3.76 -1.95 3.14
C VAL A 44 -4.63 -3.17 2.94
N ALA A 45 -4.97 -3.86 4.02
CA ALA A 45 -5.97 -4.91 4.01
C ALA A 45 -7.36 -4.26 4.00
N THR A 46 -8.17 -4.67 3.03
CA THR A 46 -9.60 -4.36 2.98
C THR A 46 -10.40 -5.59 3.41
N GLU A 47 -11.72 -5.53 3.32
CA GLU A 47 -12.60 -6.66 3.63
C GLU A 47 -12.18 -7.99 2.97
N ASN A 48 -11.76 -7.97 1.70
CA ASN A 48 -11.51 -9.19 0.93
C ASN A 48 -10.24 -9.18 0.08
N ASN A 49 -9.49 -8.07 0.10
CA ASN A 49 -8.29 -7.91 -0.71
C ASN A 49 -7.21 -7.14 0.03
N ILE A 50 -6.00 -7.18 -0.51
CA ILE A 50 -4.85 -6.44 -0.01
C ILE A 50 -4.33 -5.55 -1.14
N LEU A 51 -4.26 -4.25 -0.88
CA LEU A 51 -3.64 -3.26 -1.75
C LEU A 51 -2.22 -2.99 -1.24
N LEU A 52 -1.24 -3.00 -2.15
CA LEU A 52 0.13 -2.59 -1.84
C LEU A 52 0.43 -1.23 -2.47
N TYR A 53 0.74 -0.28 -1.60
CA TYR A 53 1.20 1.06 -1.96
C TYR A 53 2.69 1.20 -1.68
N ASP A 54 3.33 2.10 -2.41
CA ASP A 54 4.65 2.59 -2.04
C ASP A 54 4.62 4.10 -1.82
N THR A 55 5.69 4.64 -1.25
CA THR A 55 5.84 6.10 -1.08
C THR A 55 6.34 6.81 -2.34
N GLN A 56 6.57 6.10 -3.45
CA GLN A 56 7.01 6.72 -4.70
C GLN A 56 5.83 7.08 -5.60
N HIS A 57 4.78 6.28 -5.62
CA HIS A 57 3.65 6.44 -6.53
C HIS A 57 2.35 6.68 -5.75
N ALA A 58 1.44 7.47 -6.31
CA ALA A 58 0.13 7.70 -5.71
C ALA A 58 -0.83 6.51 -5.91
N SER A 59 -0.59 5.69 -6.94
CA SER A 59 -1.36 4.50 -7.25
C SER A 59 -0.80 3.26 -6.52
N PRO A 60 -1.66 2.29 -6.19
CA PRO A 60 -1.19 1.01 -5.70
C PRO A 60 -0.42 0.29 -6.82
N PHE A 61 0.72 -0.33 -6.48
CA PHE A 61 1.51 -1.09 -7.44
C PHE A 61 1.11 -2.56 -7.52
N ALA A 62 0.35 -3.05 -6.55
CA ALA A 62 -0.20 -4.40 -6.57
C ALA A 62 -1.55 -4.49 -5.86
N PHE A 63 -2.37 -5.42 -6.36
CA PHE A 63 -3.69 -5.76 -5.84
C PHE A 63 -3.77 -7.28 -5.70
N ILE A 64 -4.02 -7.76 -4.49
CA ILE A 64 -4.08 -9.18 -4.16
C ILE A 64 -5.49 -9.48 -3.71
N ALA A 65 -6.20 -10.32 -4.46
CA ALA A 65 -7.56 -10.75 -4.15
C ALA A 65 -7.68 -12.27 -4.24
N ASN A 66 -8.82 -12.81 -3.80
CA ASN A 66 -9.12 -14.25 -3.82
C ASN A 66 -8.12 -15.10 -3.03
N ILE A 67 -7.58 -14.56 -1.94
CA ILE A 67 -6.64 -15.27 -1.04
C ILE A 67 -7.30 -15.83 0.21
N HIS A 68 -8.57 -15.50 0.45
CA HIS A 68 -9.31 -15.96 1.62
C HIS A 68 -10.81 -16.07 1.29
N TYR A 69 -11.49 -17.07 1.84
CA TYR A 69 -12.92 -17.28 1.61
C TYR A 69 -13.81 -16.38 2.47
N THR A 70 -13.27 -15.85 3.56
CA THR A 70 -13.97 -14.95 4.49
C THR A 70 -13.24 -13.61 4.60
N LYS A 71 -13.83 -12.67 5.34
CA LYS A 71 -13.26 -11.34 5.54
C LYS A 71 -11.88 -11.40 6.20
N LEU A 72 -10.96 -10.56 5.72
CA LEU A 72 -9.65 -10.35 6.35
C LEU A 72 -9.82 -9.55 7.65
N THR A 73 -9.04 -9.89 8.67
CA THR A 73 -9.10 -9.25 10.00
C THR A 73 -7.82 -8.51 10.38
N ASP A 74 -6.65 -9.03 9.98
CA ASP A 74 -5.36 -8.40 10.23
C ASP A 74 -4.34 -8.88 9.18
N ILE A 75 -3.18 -8.24 9.12
CA ILE A 75 -2.07 -8.57 8.21
C ILE A 75 -0.73 -8.31 8.91
N THR A 76 0.31 -9.05 8.54
CA THR A 76 1.70 -8.79 8.98
C THR A 76 2.66 -8.88 7.79
N TRP A 77 3.79 -8.20 7.92
CA TRP A 77 4.96 -8.36 7.05
C TRP A 77 5.80 -9.56 7.50
#